data_AF-A0A2G9NG00-F1
#
_entry.id   AF-A0A2G9NG00-F1
#
_cell.length_a   1.000
_cell.length_b   1.000
_cell.length_c   1.000
_cell.angle_alpha   90.00
_cell.angle_beta   90.00
_cell.angle_gamma   90.00
#
_symmetry.space_group_name_H-M   'P 1'
#
loop_
_entity.id
_entity.type
_entity.pdbx_description
1 polymer ?
#
loop_
_entity_poly.entity_id
_entity_poly.type
_entity_poly.pdbx_seq_one_letter_code
_entity_poly.pdbx_strand_id
1 'polypeptide(L)' 'MSGLSDVVLETIKSPEEIIEGDEVERIAIKKLNKKHIVVIYREVNDRDGFVITSFITSEIDRVRKDRKILWKNN' A
#
# COMPACT_ATOMS: atom_id res chain seq x y z
N MET A 1 1.40 -13.04 -16.37
CA MET A 1 1.27 -11.77 -15.64
C MET A 1 -0.11 -11.24 -15.91
N SER A 2 -1.03 -11.49 -14.98
CA SER A 2 -2.48 -11.41 -15.19
C SER A 2 -3.11 -10.43 -14.21
N GLY A 3 -3.45 -9.23 -14.71
CA GLY A 3 -4.40 -8.32 -14.07
C GLY A 3 -3.87 -7.48 -12.90
N LEU A 4 -4.70 -6.54 -12.45
CA LEU A 4 -4.39 -5.63 -11.33
C LEU A 4 -4.15 -6.37 -10.01
N SER A 5 -4.71 -7.57 -9.83
CA SER A 5 -4.53 -8.39 -8.62
C SER A 5 -3.06 -8.75 -8.38
N ASP A 6 -2.30 -9.09 -9.43
CA ASP A 6 -0.87 -9.38 -9.30
C ASP A 6 -0.10 -8.15 -8.81
N VAL A 7 -0.44 -6.96 -9.34
CA VAL A 7 0.19 -5.69 -8.96
C VAL A 7 -0.10 -5.33 -7.50
N VAL A 8 -1.32 -5.60 -7.03
CA VAL A 8 -1.71 -5.43 -5.62
C VAL A 8 -0.86 -6.33 -4.71
N LEU A 9 -0.75 -7.62 -5.05
CA LEU A 9 0.06 -8.56 -4.27
C LEU A 9 1.55 -8.21 -4.29
N GLU A 10 2.09 -7.79 -5.43
CA GLU A 10 3.47 -7.32 -5.55
C GLU A 10 3.73 -6.06 -4.71
N THR A 11 2.74 -5.16 -4.62
CA THR A 11 2.82 -3.94 -3.80
C THR A 11 2.87 -4.26 -2.31
N ILE A 12 2.13 -5.26 -1.85
CA ILE A 12 2.21 -5.73 -0.45
C ILE A 12 3.53 -6.44 -0.19
N LYS A 13 3.98 -7.29 -1.12
CA LYS A 13 5.20 -8.08 -0.96
C LYS A 13 6.48 -7.24 -1.01
N SER A 14 6.49 -6.19 -1.83
CA SER A 14 7.67 -5.34 -2.03
C SER A 14 7.24 -3.87 -2.20
N PRO A 15 6.75 -3.23 -1.13
CA PRO A 15 6.40 -1.82 -1.13
C PRO A 15 7.64 -0.94 -1.15
N GLU A 16 7.49 0.30 -1.59
CA GLU A 16 8.51 1.34 -1.40
C GLU A 16 8.31 2.07 -0.06
N GLU A 17 7.08 2.10 0.43
CA GLU A 17 6.71 2.79 1.66
C GLU A 17 5.48 2.12 2.29
N ILE A 18 5.48 2.03 3.63
CA ILE A 18 4.32 1.62 4.42
C ILE A 18 4.01 2.76 5.39
N ILE A 19 2.79 3.29 5.32
CA ILE A 19 2.27 4.29 6.26
C ILE A 19 1.11 3.71 7.08
N GLU A 20 0.82 4.34 8.21
CA GLU A 20 -0.30 3.94 9.07
C GLU A 20 -1.64 4.17 8.37
N GLY A 21 -2.59 3.26 8.58
CA GLY A 21 -3.99 3.49 8.29
C GLY A 21 -4.66 4.32 9.38
N ASP A 22 -5.98 4.42 9.32
CA ASP A 22 -6.74 5.22 10.29
C ASP A 22 -6.87 4.49 11.65
N GLU A 23 -6.86 3.15 11.65
CA GLU A 23 -6.81 2.34 12.88
C GLU A 23 -5.65 1.32 12.86
N VAL A 24 -5.94 0.07 12.48
CA VAL A 24 -4.99 -1.06 12.51
C VAL A 24 -4.54 -1.48 11.12
N GLU A 25 -5.02 -0.78 10.09
CA GLU A 25 -4.64 -1.00 8.71
C GLU A 25 -3.22 -0.50 8.44
N ARG A 26 -2.63 -1.07 7.40
CA ARG A 26 -1.41 -0.59 6.77
C ARG A 26 -1.72 -0.15 5.35
N ILE A 27 -1.03 0.89 4.93
CA ILE A 27 -1.12 1.41 3.57
C ILE A 27 0.23 1.18 2.90
N ALA A 28 0.30 0.20 1.99
CA ALA A 28 1.45 -0.04 1.15
C ALA A 28 1.39 0.84 -0.10
N ILE A 29 2.51 1.48 -0.41
CA ILE A 29 2.66 2.38 -1.55
C ILE A 29 3.81 1.87 -2.42
N LYS A 30 3.56 1.83 -3.73
CA LYS A 30 4.59 1.54 -4.73
C LYS A 30 4.41 2.44 -5.95
N LYS A 31 5.51 2.98 -6.47
CA LYS A 31 5.49 3.79 -7.69
C LYS A 31 5.16 2.95 -8.92
N LEU A 32 4.27 3.48 -9.75
CA LEU A 32 3.87 2.95 -11.05
C LEU A 32 4.03 4.05 -12.11
N ASN A 33 5.22 4.14 -12.72
CA ASN A 33 5.58 5.20 -13.65
C ASN A 33 5.37 6.62 -13.05
N LYS A 34 4.36 7.36 -13.55
CA LYS A 34 3.99 8.71 -13.08
C LYS A 34 2.91 8.70 -11.99
N LYS A 35 2.43 7.53 -11.59
CA LYS A 35 1.40 7.33 -10.56
C LYS A 35 1.96 6.43 -9.47
N HIS A 36 1.13 6.17 -8.47
CA HIS A 36 1.40 5.23 -7.39
C HIS A 36 0.22 4.29 -7.29
N ILE A 37 0.49 3.02 -7.02
CA ILE A 37 -0.53 2.10 -6.52
C ILE A 37 -0.50 2.15 -5.00
N VAL A 38 -1.69 2.26 -4.42
CA VAL A 38 -1.94 2.31 -2.99
C VAL A 38 -2.78 1.10 -2.63
N VAL A 39 -2.34 0.34 -1.64
CA VAL A 39 -3.03 -0.85 -1.16
C VAL A 39 -3.25 -0.71 0.34
N ILE A 40 -4.51 -0.67 0.75
CA ILE A 40 -4.92 -0.65 2.15
C ILE A 40 -5.28 -2.07 2.55
N TYR A 41 -4.60 -2.60 3.55
CA TYR A 41 -4.75 -3.98 3.99
C TYR A 41 -4.62 -4.08 5.50
N ARG A 42 -5.13 -5.20 6.03
CA ARG A 42 -4.97 -5.56 7.44
C ARG A 42 -4.32 -6.92 7.54
N GLU A 43 -3.31 -7.01 8.39
CA GLU A 43 -2.74 -8.29 8.81
C GLU A 43 -3.54 -8.83 10.00
N VAL A 44 -3.95 -10.09 9.91
CA VAL A 44 -4.61 -10.82 11.00
C VAL A 44 -3.56 -11.53 11.86
N ASN A 45 -2.49 -12.01 11.22
CA ASN A 45 -1.28 -12.56 11.82
C ASN A 45 -0.15 -12.58 10.77
N ASP A 46 1.02 -13.14 11.13
CA ASP A 46 2.20 -13.18 10.26
C ASP A 46 2.02 -13.95 8.93
N ARG A 47 0.91 -14.69 8.77
CA ARG A 47 0.63 -15.55 7.60
C ARG A 47 -0.71 -15.24 6.93
N ASP A 48 -1.52 -14.35 7.49
CA ASP A 48 -2.89 -14.12 7.03
C ASP A 48 -3.29 -12.64 7.13
N GLY A 49 -4.16 -12.23 6.23
CA GLY A 49 -4.59 -10.86 6.08
C GLY A 49 -5.50 -10.69 4.88
N PHE A 50 -6.01 -9.49 4.70
CA PHE A 50 -6.89 -9.17 3.59
C PHE A 50 -6.68 -7.75 3.09
N VAL A 51 -6.89 -7.58 1.79
CA VAL A 51 -6.94 -6.25 1.16
C VAL A 51 -8.33 -5.68 1.37
N ILE A 52 -8.39 -4.47 1.91
CA ILE A 52 -9.64 -3.72 2.08
C ILE A 52 -9.96 -3.00 0.78
N THR A 53 -8.99 -2.25 0.26
CA THR A 53 -9.13 -1.53 -1.01
C THR A 53 -7.78 -1.26 -1.66
N SER A 54 -7.79 -1.05 -2.96
CA SER A 54 -6.61 -0.63 -3.73
C SER A 54 -6.99 0.33 -4.83
N PHE A 55 -6.16 1.33 -5.07
CA PHE A 55 -6.38 2.30 -6.13
C PHE A 55 -5.07 2.89 -6.65
N ILE A 56 -5.13 3.49 -7.84
CA ILE A 56 -3.99 4.18 -8.45
C ILE A 56 -4.22 5.68 -8.37
N THR A 57 -3.23 6.44 -7.92
CA THR A 57 -3.30 7.90 -7.82
C THR A 57 -2.01 8.57 -8.27
N SER A 58 -2.11 9.78 -8.85
CA SER A 58 -0.97 10.68 -9.04
C SER A 58 -0.76 11.61 -7.85
N GLU A 59 -1.74 11.74 -6.95
CA GLU A 59 -1.75 12.68 -5.82
C GLU A 59 -1.33 11.98 -4.52
N ILE A 60 -0.15 11.37 -4.51
CA ILE A 60 0.31 10.53 -3.39
C ILE A 60 0.44 11.32 -2.08
N ASP A 61 0.72 12.61 -2.14
CA ASP A 61 0.86 13.46 -0.95
C ASP A 61 -0.46 13.60 -0.18
N ARG A 62 -1.62 13.50 -0.87
CA ARG A 62 -2.92 13.45 -0.19
C ARG A 62 -3.09 12.16 0.61
N VAL A 63 -2.54 11.06 0.13
CA VAL A 63 -2.56 9.77 0.83
C VAL A 63 -1.63 9.81 2.04
N ARG A 64 -0.47 10.47 1.92
CA ARG A 64 0.49 10.61 3.04
C ARG A 64 0.08 11.61 4.11
N LYS A 65 -0.81 12.55 3.76
CA LYS A 65 -1.16 13.66 4.63
C LYS A 65 -1.62 13.16 6.00
N ASP A 66 -1.01 13.71 7.04
CA ASP A 66 -1.33 13.44 8.45
C ASP A 66 -1.17 11.97 8.89
N ARG A 67 -0.41 11.16 8.13
CA ARG A 67 -0.11 9.75 8.45
C ARG A 67 1.38 9.54 8.70
N LYS A 68 1.70 8.78 9.73
CA LYS A 68 3.06 8.36 10.06
C LYS A 68 3.60 7.33 9.06
N ILE A 69 4.85 7.49 8.68
CA ILE A 69 5.61 6.45 7.96
C ILE A 69 6.03 5.38 8.97
N LEU A 70 5.55 4.15 8.76
CA LEU A 70 5.91 2.98 9.57
C LEU A 70 7.20 2.34 9.06
N TRP A 71 7.39 2.35 7.74
CA TRP A 71 8.58 1.81 7.09
C TRP A 71 8.79 2.42 5.70
N LYS A 72 10.03 2.49 5.25
CA LYS A 72 10.40 2.97 3.91
C LYS A 72 11.60 2.21 3.38
N ASN A 73 11.55 1.83 2.11
CA ASN A 73 12.66 1.22 1.42
C ASN A 73 13.70 2.30 1.07
N ASN A 74 14.94 2.15 1.53
CA ASN A 74 16.08 3.04 1.23
C ASN A 74 16.88 2.54 0.04
#